data_AF-A0A0H2ZA15-F1
#
_entry.id   AF-A0A0H2ZA15-F1
#
_cell.length_a   1.000
_cell.length_b   1.000
_cell.length_c   1.000
_cell.angle_alpha   90.00
_cell.angle_beta   90.00
_cell.angle_gamma   90.00
#
_symmetry.space_group_name_H-M   'P 1'
#
loop_
_entity.id
_entity.type
_entity.pdbx_description
1 polymer ?
#
loop_
_entity_poly.entity_id
_entity_poly.type
_entity_poly.pdbx_seq_one_letter_code
_entity_poly.pdbx_strand_id
1 'polypeptide(L)'
;MPGTDAAGCTRIPGKDLPLEQTIANLSAILAGLGMKIEIASWRNIVPNVWSLHIRDAQSPMCFTNGKGASKESALASALGEFIERLNCNFFYNDQYWGEEIANAAFVHYPDERWFKPGRDDALPLGLLDGHCLAIYDPDGELRGSHLYDTNSGNVQRGICALPFVRQSDGQVVYFPSNLIENLYLSNGMSAGNTLAEAQVQCLSEIFERAVKRQILEGELALPDVPPEVLAKYPGILAGIRGLEEQGFPVLVKDASLGGEFPVMCVTLMNPRTGGVFASFGAHPSFEVALERSLTELLQGRSFEGLNDLPQPTFESHALTEPNNFVEHFIDSSGVVSWRFFSAKADFPFVEWDFTRQGEAANAEEAATLFGILEAMGKQVYMAVYEHLGATACRILVPGYSEIYPVEDLIWDNTNKALAFREDILNLHRLDDAALGALLERLEDCEVDDYTDITTLIGVEFDDNTVWGQLTILELKVLIGLALKRFEDAKEGVEAFLQYNDNSVERGLFYQALNVVLEVLLDDELEIADYEANFRRMFGDARMDAALGSVDGSVRFFGLTPTSMKLEGLDRHLRLIDSYKKLHAARARMQPVVDGEAGAAAAGGLKPRRMAIRKRK
;
A
#
# COMPACT_ATOMS: atom_id res chain seq x y z
N MET A 1 9.98 30.83 -5.07
CA MET A 1 11.29 30.72 -5.79
C MET A 1 12.37 30.34 -4.79
N PRO A 2 13.21 29.32 -5.07
CA PRO A 2 14.26 28.90 -4.14
C PRO A 2 15.29 30.03 -3.94
N GLY A 3 15.58 30.36 -2.69
CA GLY A 3 16.66 31.29 -2.36
C GLY A 3 17.95 30.51 -2.14
N THR A 4 19.03 30.91 -2.81
CA THR A 4 20.38 30.44 -2.47
C THR A 4 20.94 31.30 -1.35
N ASP A 5 21.38 30.67 -0.26
CA ASP A 5 22.07 31.39 0.81
C ASP A 5 23.51 31.74 0.40
N ALA A 6 24.23 32.46 1.27
CA ALA A 6 25.61 32.88 1.03
C ALA A 6 26.60 31.70 0.88
N ALA A 7 26.18 30.47 1.17
CA ALA A 7 26.94 29.23 0.98
C ALA A 7 26.54 28.46 -0.30
N GLY A 8 25.56 28.96 -1.07
CA GLY A 8 25.07 28.33 -2.29
C GLY A 8 24.06 27.20 -2.06
N CYS A 9 23.49 27.10 -0.85
CA CYS A 9 22.51 26.07 -0.50
C CYS A 9 21.08 26.54 -0.80
N THR A 10 20.24 25.63 -1.32
CA THR A 10 18.88 25.92 -1.77
C THR A 10 17.86 25.66 -0.67
N ARG A 11 17.15 26.71 -0.21
CA ARG A 11 16.03 26.56 0.74
C ARG A 11 14.68 26.73 0.04
N ILE A 12 13.75 25.83 0.36
CA ILE A 12 12.37 25.87 -0.11
C ILE A 12 11.41 26.02 1.08
N PRO A 13 10.22 26.64 0.89
CA PRO A 13 9.24 26.78 1.97
C PRO A 13 8.84 25.43 2.58
N GLY A 14 8.64 25.40 3.90
CA GLY A 14 8.25 24.20 4.65
C GLY A 14 9.39 23.22 4.99
N LYS A 15 10.62 23.41 4.48
CA LYS A 15 11.77 22.55 4.77
C LYS A 15 12.73 23.17 5.78
N ASP A 16 13.09 22.39 6.81
CA ASP A 16 14.00 22.86 7.88
C ASP A 16 15.46 22.91 7.43
N LEU A 17 15.85 22.01 6.51
CA LEU A 17 17.20 21.96 5.94
C LEU A 17 17.22 22.32 4.45
N PRO A 18 18.34 22.84 3.93
CA PRO A 18 18.54 22.98 2.50
C PRO A 18 18.43 21.65 1.76
N LEU A 19 18.04 21.71 0.48
CA LEU A 19 17.83 20.52 -0.36
C LEU A 19 19.10 19.67 -0.48
N GLU A 20 20.26 20.30 -0.68
CA GLU A 20 21.53 19.59 -0.86
C GLU A 20 21.92 18.83 0.40
N GLN A 21 21.68 19.42 1.57
CA GLN A 21 21.93 18.77 2.87
C GLN A 21 20.93 17.64 3.12
N THR A 22 19.65 17.85 2.81
CA THR A 22 18.60 16.82 2.90
C THR A 22 18.98 15.60 2.04
N ILE A 23 19.32 15.83 0.77
CA ILE A 23 19.74 14.77 -0.16
C ILE A 23 20.97 14.03 0.37
N ALA A 24 21.99 14.75 0.83
CA ALA A 24 23.21 14.15 1.37
C ALA A 24 22.92 13.27 2.60
N ASN A 25 22.11 13.76 3.54
CA ASN A 25 21.75 13.03 4.75
C ASN A 25 20.96 11.75 4.42
N LEU A 26 19.89 11.86 3.64
CA LEU A 26 19.03 10.72 3.29
C LEU A 26 19.80 9.69 2.46
N SER A 27 20.63 10.13 1.51
CA SER A 27 21.49 9.23 0.73
C SER A 27 22.49 8.48 1.61
N ALA A 28 23.10 9.15 2.60
CA ALA A 28 24.02 8.52 3.54
C ALA A 28 23.32 7.50 4.44
N ILE A 29 22.08 7.78 4.88
CA ILE A 29 21.27 6.85 5.66
C ILE A 29 20.96 5.59 4.85
N LEU A 30 20.43 5.74 3.63
CA LEU A 30 20.10 4.62 2.75
C LEU A 30 21.35 3.77 2.43
N ALA A 31 22.48 4.41 2.14
CA ALA A 31 23.74 3.71 1.95
C ALA A 31 24.21 2.96 3.22
N GLY A 32 24.04 3.57 4.41
CA GLY A 32 24.34 2.95 5.70
C GLY A 32 23.47 1.74 6.03
N LEU A 33 22.22 1.73 5.56
CA LEU A 33 21.31 0.56 5.62
C LEU A 33 21.67 -0.52 4.58
N GLY A 34 22.57 -0.23 3.64
CA GLY A 34 22.91 -1.13 2.54
C GLY A 34 21.90 -1.13 1.39
N MET A 35 21.09 -0.07 1.27
CA MET A 35 20.20 0.14 0.12
C MET A 35 21.00 0.73 -1.04
N LYS A 36 20.84 0.17 -2.24
CA LYS A 36 21.54 0.63 -3.44
C LYS A 36 20.56 1.38 -4.33
N ILE A 37 20.34 2.64 -3.99
CA ILE A 37 19.39 3.48 -4.72
C ILE A 37 19.92 3.81 -6.11
N GLU A 38 19.13 3.51 -7.13
CA GLU A 38 19.35 3.95 -8.50
C GLU A 38 18.20 4.84 -8.97
N ILE A 39 18.52 5.75 -9.89
CA ILE A 39 17.53 6.55 -10.58
C ILE A 39 17.10 5.79 -11.83
N ALA A 40 15.83 5.41 -11.88
CA ALA A 40 15.27 4.67 -13.00
C ALA A 40 14.70 5.60 -14.09
N SER A 41 14.11 6.74 -13.73
CA SER A 41 13.71 7.75 -14.74
C SER A 41 13.58 9.17 -14.18
N TRP A 42 13.71 10.15 -15.07
CA TRP A 42 13.45 11.58 -14.82
C TRP A 42 12.41 12.10 -15.81
N ARG A 43 11.54 13.01 -15.37
CA ARG A 43 10.63 13.75 -16.25
C ARG A 43 10.56 15.22 -15.86
N ASN A 44 10.43 16.06 -16.87
CA ASN A 44 10.19 17.49 -16.75
C ASN A 44 9.33 17.91 -17.95
N ILE A 45 8.01 17.78 -17.80
CA ILE A 45 7.06 17.83 -18.91
C ILE A 45 6.60 19.27 -19.17
N VAL A 46 6.50 20.08 -18.12
CA VAL A 46 6.21 21.52 -18.18
C VAL A 46 7.16 22.28 -17.26
N PRO A 47 7.38 23.59 -17.46
CA PRO A 47 8.30 24.37 -16.64
C PRO A 47 8.02 24.23 -15.15
N ASN A 48 9.09 24.04 -14.36
CA ASN A 48 9.02 23.93 -12.90
C ASN A 48 8.16 22.77 -12.39
N VAL A 49 7.99 21.69 -13.17
CA VAL A 49 7.35 20.45 -12.69
C VAL A 49 8.23 19.27 -13.01
N TRP A 50 8.93 18.77 -12.00
CA TRP A 50 9.82 17.63 -12.08
C TRP A 50 9.21 16.42 -11.39
N SER A 51 9.40 15.25 -11.99
CA SER A 51 9.22 13.97 -11.31
C SER A 51 10.41 13.04 -11.53
N LEU A 52 10.61 12.16 -10.55
CA LEU A 52 11.73 11.24 -10.46
C LEU A 52 11.22 9.88 -10.00
N HIS A 53 11.69 8.81 -10.62
CA HIS A 53 11.49 7.44 -10.11
C HIS A 53 12.82 6.86 -9.63
N ILE A 54 12.87 6.44 -8.36
CA ILE A 54 14.04 5.75 -7.76
C ILE A 54 13.64 4.39 -7.23
N ARG A 55 14.60 3.45 -7.18
CA ARG A 55 14.40 2.12 -6.62
C ARG A 55 15.67 1.54 -6.01
N ASP A 56 15.54 0.53 -5.14
CA ASP A 56 16.68 -0.29 -4.72
C ASP A 56 17.07 -1.25 -5.86
N ALA A 57 18.30 -1.15 -6.35
CA ALA A 57 18.82 -2.01 -7.41
C ALA A 57 18.84 -3.50 -7.02
N GLN A 58 18.89 -3.82 -5.72
CA GLN A 58 18.82 -5.21 -5.24
C GLN A 58 17.39 -5.73 -5.13
N SER A 59 16.42 -4.86 -4.80
CA SER A 59 15.00 -5.19 -4.69
C SER A 59 14.18 -4.14 -5.44
N PRO A 60 14.00 -4.29 -6.77
CA PRO A 60 13.34 -3.28 -7.60
C PRO A 60 11.89 -2.97 -7.20
N MET A 61 11.24 -3.83 -6.41
CA MET A 61 9.92 -3.60 -5.83
C MET A 61 9.93 -2.53 -4.73
N CYS A 62 11.09 -2.24 -4.12
CA CYS A 62 11.25 -1.11 -3.22
C CYS A 62 11.56 0.14 -4.05
N PHE A 63 10.53 0.92 -4.39
CA PHE A 63 10.65 2.12 -5.22
C PHE A 63 9.77 3.27 -4.73
N THR A 64 10.16 4.50 -5.02
CA THR A 64 9.35 5.69 -4.75
C THR A 64 9.43 6.69 -5.88
N ASN A 65 8.47 7.61 -5.89
CA ASN A 65 8.41 8.68 -6.87
C ASN A 65 8.60 10.04 -6.17
N GLY A 66 9.57 10.82 -6.62
CA GLY A 66 9.74 12.19 -6.19
C GLY A 66 9.01 13.17 -7.08
N LYS A 67 8.55 14.28 -6.50
CA LYS A 67 7.96 15.41 -7.22
C LYS A 67 8.48 16.74 -6.66
N GLY A 68 8.55 17.78 -7.49
CA GLY A 68 8.90 19.13 -7.03
C GLY A 68 9.19 20.14 -8.14
N ALA A 69 9.41 21.39 -7.76
CA ALA A 69 9.66 22.49 -8.72
C ALA A 69 11.06 22.51 -9.36
N SER A 70 12.01 21.75 -8.80
CA SER A 70 13.35 21.55 -9.35
C SER A 70 13.78 20.09 -9.29
N LYS A 71 14.84 19.76 -10.04
CA LYS A 71 15.44 18.43 -10.03
C LYS A 71 15.86 18.00 -8.61
N GLU A 72 16.47 18.90 -7.85
CA GLU A 72 16.94 18.66 -6.48
C GLU A 72 15.76 18.44 -5.54
N SER A 73 14.68 19.24 -5.66
CA SER A 73 13.48 19.06 -4.82
C SER A 73 12.78 17.73 -5.09
N ALA A 74 12.70 17.30 -6.35
CA ALA A 74 12.15 15.99 -6.71
C ALA A 74 13.04 14.85 -6.17
N LEU A 75 14.38 14.99 -6.20
CA LEU A 75 15.27 13.99 -5.57
C LEU A 75 15.11 13.94 -4.05
N ALA A 76 15.06 15.09 -3.38
CA ALA A 76 14.83 15.14 -1.94
C ALA A 76 13.48 14.52 -1.56
N SER A 77 12.42 14.80 -2.34
CA SER A 77 11.10 14.19 -2.18
C SER A 77 11.15 12.68 -2.33
N ALA A 78 11.78 12.15 -3.40
CA ALA A 78 11.84 10.70 -3.63
C ALA A 78 12.56 9.97 -2.49
N LEU A 79 13.71 10.51 -2.05
CA LEU A 79 14.50 9.95 -0.95
C LEU A 79 13.77 10.03 0.39
N GLY A 80 13.05 11.13 0.63
CA GLY A 80 12.24 11.32 1.83
C GLY A 80 11.13 10.28 1.89
N GLU A 81 10.37 10.12 0.81
CA GLU A 81 9.34 9.09 0.68
C GLU A 81 9.94 7.69 0.82
N PHE A 82 11.13 7.42 0.28
CA PHE A 82 11.78 6.12 0.43
C PHE A 82 12.04 5.79 1.91
N ILE A 83 12.58 6.76 2.66
CA ILE A 83 12.82 6.62 4.11
C ILE A 83 11.52 6.47 4.89
N GLU A 84 10.47 7.20 4.51
CA GLU A 84 9.14 7.07 5.08
C GLU A 84 8.58 5.65 4.90
N ARG A 85 8.57 5.13 3.66
CA ARG A 85 8.07 3.79 3.35
C ARG A 85 8.90 2.72 4.09
N LEU A 86 10.22 2.87 4.18
CA LEU A 86 11.08 1.96 4.97
C LEU A 86 10.74 2.00 6.46
N ASN A 87 10.57 3.18 7.04
CA ASN A 87 10.24 3.29 8.46
C ASN A 87 8.87 2.69 8.77
N CYS A 88 7.91 2.77 7.85
CA CYS A 88 6.56 2.23 8.01
C CYS A 88 6.36 0.80 7.49
N ASN A 89 7.43 0.09 7.09
CA ASN A 89 7.39 -1.24 6.47
C ASN A 89 6.56 -1.33 5.17
N PHE A 90 6.25 -0.19 4.54
CA PHE A 90 5.23 -0.12 3.51
C PHE A 90 5.63 -0.76 2.18
N PHE A 91 6.92 -0.98 1.91
CA PHE A 91 7.32 -1.77 0.73
C PHE A 91 7.01 -3.27 0.85
N TYR A 92 6.66 -3.72 2.04
CA TYR A 92 6.57 -5.14 2.40
C TYR A 92 5.19 -5.52 2.93
N ASN A 93 4.24 -4.57 2.99
CA ASN A 93 2.95 -4.69 3.67
C ASN A 93 2.08 -5.82 3.10
N ASP A 94 2.17 -6.10 1.81
CA ASP A 94 1.31 -7.09 1.15
C ASP A 94 1.94 -8.49 1.08
N GLN A 95 3.21 -8.64 1.46
CA GLN A 95 3.96 -9.88 1.31
C GLN A 95 4.15 -10.63 2.63
N TYR A 96 4.14 -11.95 2.54
CA TYR A 96 4.57 -12.86 3.60
C TYR A 96 6.08 -12.73 3.84
N TRP A 97 6.54 -12.68 5.10
CA TRP A 97 7.95 -12.44 5.42
C TRP A 97 8.75 -13.71 5.75
N GLY A 98 8.11 -14.87 5.62
CA GLY A 98 8.75 -16.17 5.86
C GLY A 98 8.84 -16.55 7.34
N GLU A 99 9.06 -17.85 7.56
CA GLU A 99 9.05 -18.45 8.90
C GLU A 99 10.15 -17.90 9.81
N GLU A 100 11.29 -17.48 9.25
CA GLU A 100 12.41 -16.93 10.01
C GLU A 100 12.02 -15.64 10.74
N ILE A 101 11.42 -14.69 10.02
CA ILE A 101 11.00 -13.41 10.60
C ILE A 101 9.76 -13.60 11.47
N ALA A 102 8.80 -14.42 11.05
CA ALA A 102 7.60 -14.74 11.82
C ALA A 102 7.89 -15.27 13.23
N ASN A 103 9.03 -15.96 13.40
CA ASN A 103 9.49 -16.53 14.67
C ASN A 103 10.62 -15.73 15.34
N ALA A 104 11.03 -14.59 14.78
CA ALA A 104 12.05 -13.73 15.37
C ALA A 104 11.54 -13.02 16.64
N ALA A 105 12.45 -12.40 17.41
CA ALA A 105 12.10 -11.68 18.64
C ALA A 105 11.01 -10.62 18.42
N PHE A 106 11.04 -9.96 17.27
CA PHE A 106 9.97 -9.10 16.75
C PHE A 106 9.82 -9.34 15.24
N VAL A 107 8.63 -9.09 14.70
CA VAL A 107 8.30 -9.19 13.27
C VAL A 107 8.43 -7.83 12.62
N HIS A 108 7.67 -6.84 13.09
CA HIS A 108 7.55 -5.47 12.56
C HIS A 108 8.51 -4.51 13.26
N TYR A 109 8.38 -4.36 14.59
CA TYR A 109 9.18 -3.40 15.37
C TYR A 109 9.55 -3.97 16.75
N PRO A 110 10.72 -3.60 17.31
CA PRO A 110 11.16 -4.01 18.65
C PRO A 110 10.15 -3.85 19.79
N ASP A 111 9.29 -2.85 19.72
CA ASP A 111 8.32 -2.47 20.74
C ASP A 111 6.88 -2.93 20.44
N GLU A 112 6.71 -3.76 19.41
CA GLU A 112 5.45 -4.43 19.10
C GLU A 112 5.01 -5.33 20.27
N ARG A 113 3.71 -5.58 20.35
CA ARG A 113 3.14 -6.54 21.31
C ARG A 113 2.26 -7.54 20.60
N TRP A 114 2.25 -8.75 21.16
CA TRP A 114 1.45 -9.86 20.66
C TRP A 114 0.31 -10.17 21.63
N PHE A 115 -0.90 -10.23 21.10
CA PHE A 115 -2.10 -10.47 21.87
C PHE A 115 -2.77 -11.77 21.41
N LYS A 116 -3.22 -12.58 22.36
CA LYS A 116 -4.02 -13.77 22.06
C LYS A 116 -5.49 -13.42 22.02
N PRO A 117 -6.26 -13.82 21.00
CA PRO A 117 -7.71 -13.69 21.04
C PRO A 117 -8.30 -14.22 22.34
N GLY A 118 -9.38 -13.57 22.78
CA GLY A 118 -10.16 -14.01 23.91
C GLY A 118 -10.92 -15.30 23.62
N ARG A 119 -11.70 -15.73 24.62
CA ARG A 119 -12.62 -16.85 24.45
C ARG A 119 -13.64 -16.54 23.33
N ASP A 120 -14.01 -17.55 22.56
CA ASP A 120 -14.98 -17.44 21.46
C ASP A 120 -14.55 -16.40 20.40
N ASP A 121 -13.23 -16.29 20.20
CA ASP A 121 -12.57 -15.36 19.27
C ASP A 121 -12.84 -13.87 19.54
N ALA A 122 -13.14 -13.53 20.79
CA ALA A 122 -13.32 -12.14 21.21
C ALA A 122 -12.04 -11.31 21.08
N LEU A 123 -12.19 -10.00 20.85
CA LEU A 123 -11.08 -9.06 20.88
C LEU A 123 -10.38 -9.09 22.25
N PRO A 124 -9.04 -9.19 22.29
CA PRO A 124 -8.32 -9.19 23.55
C PRO A 124 -8.29 -7.81 24.22
N LEU A 125 -8.32 -7.81 25.55
CA LEU A 125 -8.15 -6.59 26.34
C LEU A 125 -6.78 -5.96 26.08
N GLY A 126 -6.76 -4.64 25.91
CA GLY A 126 -5.55 -3.86 25.70
C GLY A 126 -5.19 -3.62 24.23
N LEU A 127 -5.92 -4.21 23.27
CA LEU A 127 -5.96 -3.74 21.90
C LEU A 127 -6.98 -2.64 21.74
N LEU A 128 -6.60 -1.60 21.00
CA LEU A 128 -7.42 -0.43 20.73
C LEU A 128 -7.92 0.25 22.03
N ASP A 129 -8.60 1.37 21.89
CA ASP A 129 -9.33 1.99 22.99
C ASP A 129 -10.82 2.09 22.69
N GLY A 130 -11.61 2.59 23.65
CA GLY A 130 -13.06 2.69 23.47
C GLY A 130 -13.48 3.62 22.33
N HIS A 131 -12.68 4.61 21.94
CA HIS A 131 -12.97 5.47 20.80
C HIS A 131 -12.77 4.71 19.49
N CYS A 132 -11.64 3.99 19.37
CA CYS A 132 -11.33 3.16 18.21
C CYS A 132 -12.35 2.03 18.04
N LEU A 133 -12.72 1.34 19.12
CA LEU A 133 -13.69 0.24 19.06
C LEU A 133 -15.09 0.71 18.62
N ALA A 134 -15.50 1.92 19.00
CA ALA A 134 -16.76 2.51 18.52
C ALA A 134 -16.78 2.78 17.00
N ILE A 135 -15.61 2.78 16.34
CA ILE A 135 -15.46 3.04 14.92
C ILE A 135 -15.25 1.73 14.14
N TYR A 136 -14.34 0.86 14.61
CA TYR A 136 -13.99 -0.36 13.88
C TYR A 136 -14.84 -1.58 14.24
N ASP A 137 -15.56 -1.54 15.36
CA ASP A 137 -16.44 -2.62 15.80
C ASP A 137 -17.81 -2.08 16.24
N PRO A 138 -18.51 -1.29 15.39
CA PRO A 138 -19.77 -0.64 15.78
C PRO A 138 -20.87 -1.67 16.09
N ASP A 139 -20.87 -2.80 15.38
CA ASP A 139 -21.89 -3.85 15.47
C ASP A 139 -21.45 -5.05 16.34
N GLY A 140 -20.22 -5.06 16.86
CA GLY A 140 -19.71 -6.17 17.64
C GLY A 140 -19.40 -7.42 16.81
N GLU A 141 -19.12 -7.26 15.52
CA GLU A 141 -18.80 -8.33 14.57
C GLU A 141 -17.29 -8.60 14.47
N LEU A 142 -16.43 -7.65 14.84
CA LEU A 142 -14.99 -7.80 14.76
C LEU A 142 -14.50 -8.89 15.73
N ARG A 143 -13.64 -9.77 15.24
CA ARG A 143 -13.09 -10.91 16.00
C ARG A 143 -11.57 -10.85 16.03
N GLY A 144 -10.98 -11.57 16.98
CA GLY A 144 -9.52 -11.64 17.11
C GLY A 144 -8.86 -12.24 15.87
N SER A 145 -9.46 -13.26 15.26
CA SER A 145 -8.94 -13.88 14.04
C SER A 145 -8.91 -12.95 12.83
N HIS A 146 -9.79 -11.95 12.77
CA HIS A 146 -9.77 -10.93 11.72
C HIS A 146 -8.50 -10.06 11.79
N LEU A 147 -7.81 -10.01 12.93
CA LEU A 147 -6.71 -9.07 13.15
C LEU A 147 -5.31 -9.71 13.06
N TYR A 148 -5.21 -10.96 12.60
CA TYR A 148 -3.90 -11.57 12.33
C TYR A 148 -3.21 -10.88 11.16
N ASP A 149 -1.91 -10.60 11.31
CA ASP A 149 -1.13 -9.98 10.24
C ASP A 149 -0.74 -11.00 9.17
N THR A 150 -0.89 -10.60 7.90
CA THR A 150 -0.57 -11.47 6.76
C THR A 150 0.94 -11.73 6.66
N ASN A 151 1.75 -10.75 7.06
CA ASN A 151 3.20 -10.75 6.91
C ASN A 151 3.87 -11.81 7.76
N SER A 152 3.52 -11.92 9.05
CA SER A 152 4.00 -13.00 9.90
C SER A 152 3.32 -14.32 9.57
N GLY A 153 2.03 -14.27 9.22
CA GLY A 153 1.16 -15.44 9.13
C GLY A 153 1.11 -16.31 10.40
N ASN A 154 1.57 -15.77 11.53
CA ASN A 154 1.78 -16.55 12.75
C ASN A 154 0.57 -16.49 13.67
N VAL A 155 -0.52 -17.15 13.27
CA VAL A 155 -1.75 -17.28 14.06
C VAL A 155 -1.48 -17.89 15.46
N GLN A 156 -0.46 -18.75 15.56
CA GLN A 156 -0.01 -19.34 16.82
C GLN A 156 0.71 -18.37 17.75
N ARG A 157 1.19 -17.23 17.27
CA ARG A 157 1.75 -16.16 18.10
C ARG A 157 0.67 -15.17 18.53
N GLY A 158 -0.28 -14.87 17.64
CA GLY A 158 -1.46 -14.06 17.94
C GLY A 158 -1.58 -12.84 17.03
N ILE A 159 -2.19 -11.78 17.54
CA ILE A 159 -2.35 -10.48 16.87
C ILE A 159 -1.13 -9.62 17.17
N CYS A 160 -0.35 -9.26 16.15
CA CYS A 160 0.70 -8.26 16.27
C CYS A 160 0.09 -6.87 16.33
N ALA A 161 0.46 -6.07 17.34
CA ALA A 161 -0.02 -4.71 17.48
C ALA A 161 1.10 -3.73 17.83
N LEU A 162 0.98 -2.54 17.24
CA LEU A 162 1.98 -1.48 17.25
C LEU A 162 1.56 -0.38 18.24
N PRO A 163 2.49 0.17 19.04
CA PRO A 163 2.18 1.25 19.97
C PRO A 163 2.01 2.59 19.24
N PHE A 164 0.88 3.24 19.45
CA PHE A 164 0.64 4.63 19.04
C PHE A 164 0.31 5.49 20.26
N VAL A 165 0.84 6.71 20.31
CA VAL A 165 0.56 7.67 21.37
C VAL A 165 -0.65 8.51 20.98
N ARG A 166 -1.73 8.43 21.77
CA ARG A 166 -2.89 9.30 21.64
C ARG A 166 -2.53 10.72 22.04
N GLN A 167 -2.71 11.68 21.13
CA GLN A 167 -2.19 13.04 21.30
C GLN A 167 -2.93 13.86 22.38
N SER A 168 -4.18 13.52 22.67
CA SER A 168 -5.01 14.26 23.63
C SER A 168 -4.55 14.09 25.09
N ASP A 169 -3.94 12.95 25.44
CA ASP A 169 -3.56 12.63 26.81
C ASP A 169 -2.25 11.85 26.97
N GLY A 170 -1.55 11.55 25.88
CA GLY A 170 -0.26 10.85 25.87
C GLY A 170 -0.34 9.36 26.18
N GLN A 171 -1.53 8.75 26.22
CA GLN A 171 -1.68 7.32 26.46
C GLN A 171 -1.22 6.50 25.24
N VAL A 172 -0.54 5.39 25.51
CA VAL A 172 -0.18 4.41 24.48
C VAL A 172 -1.36 3.49 24.23
N VAL A 173 -1.77 3.38 22.96
CA VAL A 173 -2.82 2.49 22.46
C VAL A 173 -2.21 1.54 21.43
N TYR A 174 -2.54 0.26 21.52
CA TYR A 174 -2.01 -0.76 20.62
C TYR A 174 -2.96 -0.99 19.44
N PHE A 175 -2.50 -0.67 18.23
CA PHE A 175 -3.23 -0.87 16.98
C PHE A 175 -2.72 -2.14 16.28
N PRO A 176 -3.59 -3.10 15.92
CA PRO A 176 -3.19 -4.26 15.13
C PRO A 176 -2.51 -3.85 13.82
N SER A 177 -1.38 -4.48 13.45
CA SER A 177 -0.72 -4.16 12.17
C SER A 177 -1.62 -4.47 10.98
N ASN A 178 -2.38 -5.57 11.04
CA ASN A 178 -3.39 -5.93 10.05
C ASN A 178 -4.41 -4.80 9.82
N LEU A 179 -4.98 -4.22 10.88
CA LEU A 179 -5.94 -3.13 10.76
C LEU A 179 -5.31 -1.91 10.10
N ILE A 180 -4.08 -1.58 10.49
CA ILE A 180 -3.34 -0.47 9.92
C ILE A 180 -3.10 -0.66 8.42
N GLU A 181 -2.65 -1.85 8.02
CA GLU A 181 -2.36 -2.20 6.63
C GLU A 181 -3.62 -2.26 5.78
N ASN A 182 -4.70 -2.84 6.29
CA ASN A 182 -5.94 -3.00 5.56
C ASN A 182 -6.67 -1.66 5.36
N LEU A 183 -6.76 -0.81 6.39
CA LEU A 183 -7.59 0.41 6.32
C LEU A 183 -6.84 1.67 5.92
N TYR A 184 -5.59 1.84 6.36
CA TYR A 184 -4.88 3.12 6.18
C TYR A 184 -3.91 3.10 5.02
N LEU A 185 -3.39 1.92 4.63
CA LEU A 185 -2.30 1.77 3.66
C LEU A 185 -1.23 2.85 3.85
N SER A 186 -1.07 3.70 2.85
CA SER A 186 -0.02 4.69 2.79
C SER A 186 -0.38 6.02 3.44
N ASN A 187 -1.59 6.14 3.97
CA ASN A 187 -2.10 7.37 4.54
C ASN A 187 -1.56 7.68 5.92
N GLY A 188 -1.22 8.95 6.11
CA GLY A 188 -0.69 9.46 7.35
C GLY A 188 0.68 8.87 7.67
N MET A 189 1.59 8.72 6.70
CA MET A 189 3.00 8.54 6.99
C MET A 189 3.85 9.66 6.41
N SER A 190 4.95 9.98 7.09
CA SER A 190 5.89 11.00 6.65
C SER A 190 7.29 10.77 7.17
N ALA A 191 8.29 11.20 6.39
CA ALA A 191 9.64 11.45 6.88
C ALA A 191 10.03 12.91 6.65
N GLY A 192 10.79 13.46 7.58
CA GLY A 192 11.22 14.85 7.56
C GLY A 192 12.61 15.04 8.13
N ASN A 193 13.20 16.21 7.87
CA ASN A 193 14.46 16.58 8.51
C ASN A 193 14.33 16.72 10.03
N THR A 194 13.12 17.05 10.50
CA THR A 194 12.73 17.09 11.91
C THR A 194 11.38 16.38 12.08
N LEU A 195 11.02 16.04 13.33
CA LEU A 195 9.70 15.49 13.63
C LEU A 195 8.58 16.47 13.25
N ALA A 196 8.77 17.76 13.51
CA ALA A 196 7.76 18.77 13.20
C ALA A 196 7.52 18.89 11.69
N GLU A 197 8.59 18.86 10.87
CA GLU A 197 8.47 18.81 9.41
C GLU A 197 7.68 17.58 8.95
N ALA A 198 7.97 16.41 9.52
CA ALA A 198 7.26 15.17 9.21
C ALA A 198 5.78 15.25 9.63
N GLN A 199 5.49 15.80 10.81
CA GLN A 199 4.12 15.98 11.31
C GLN A 199 3.30 16.90 10.40
N VAL A 200 3.87 18.04 9.97
CA VAL A 200 3.20 18.96 9.05
C VAL A 200 2.82 18.26 7.74
N GLN A 201 3.75 17.53 7.12
CA GLN A 201 3.45 16.82 5.87
C GLN A 201 2.42 15.70 6.10
N CYS A 202 2.55 14.93 7.18
CA CYS A 202 1.65 13.84 7.50
C CYS A 202 0.20 14.32 7.71
N LEU A 203 0.02 15.37 8.51
CA LEU A 203 -1.28 15.98 8.76
C LEU A 203 -1.84 16.63 7.50
N SER A 204 -0.99 17.29 6.70
CA SER A 204 -1.41 17.85 5.42
C SER A 204 -1.95 16.76 4.49
N GLU A 205 -1.26 15.62 4.38
CA GLU A 205 -1.70 14.50 3.55
C GLU A 205 -3.02 13.88 4.04
N ILE A 206 -3.23 13.80 5.35
CA ILE A 206 -4.51 13.38 5.94
C ILE A 206 -5.63 14.35 5.53
N PHE A 207 -5.41 15.67 5.63
CA PHE A 207 -6.38 16.66 5.18
C PHE A 207 -6.61 16.60 3.67
N GLU A 208 -5.55 16.44 2.88
CA GLU A 208 -5.63 16.32 1.42
C GLU A 208 -6.63 15.23 1.02
N ARG A 209 -6.49 14.02 1.57
CA ARG A 209 -7.32 12.87 1.23
C ARG A 209 -8.73 12.96 1.81
N ALA A 210 -8.86 13.36 3.07
CA ALA A 210 -10.17 13.46 3.70
C ALA A 210 -11.03 14.58 3.06
N VAL A 211 -10.43 15.73 2.77
CA VAL A 211 -11.11 16.84 2.10
C VAL A 211 -11.37 16.52 0.62
N LYS A 212 -10.43 15.85 -0.07
CA LYS A 212 -10.68 15.29 -1.42
C LYS A 212 -11.92 14.39 -1.42
N ARG A 213 -12.01 13.44 -0.49
CA ARG A 213 -13.18 12.55 -0.34
C ARG A 213 -14.46 13.36 -0.16
N GLN A 214 -14.48 14.27 0.81
CA GLN A 214 -15.64 15.11 1.12
C GLN A 214 -16.10 15.94 -0.09
N ILE A 215 -15.16 16.47 -0.88
CA ILE A 215 -15.45 17.26 -2.07
C ILE A 215 -16.05 16.41 -3.19
N LEU A 216 -15.45 15.24 -3.45
CA LEU A 216 -15.86 14.38 -4.55
C LEU A 216 -17.19 13.67 -4.27
N GLU A 217 -17.33 13.03 -3.09
CA GLU A 217 -18.57 12.37 -2.67
C GLU A 217 -19.71 13.38 -2.46
N GLY A 218 -19.40 14.58 -1.95
CA GLY A 218 -20.35 15.66 -1.75
C GLY A 218 -20.71 16.44 -3.02
N GLU A 219 -20.06 16.13 -4.15
CA GLU A 219 -20.22 16.82 -5.44
C GLU A 219 -20.03 18.35 -5.35
N LEU A 220 -19.13 18.81 -4.46
CA LEU A 220 -19.00 20.22 -4.11
C LEU A 220 -18.39 21.04 -5.25
N ALA A 221 -19.02 22.17 -5.58
CA ALA A 221 -18.50 23.14 -6.53
C ALA A 221 -17.58 24.13 -5.82
N LEU A 222 -16.28 24.01 -6.05
CA LEU A 222 -15.29 24.87 -5.39
C LEU A 222 -15.07 26.20 -6.13
N PRO A 223 -14.76 27.30 -5.42
CA PRO A 223 -14.45 28.57 -6.04
C PRO A 223 -13.10 28.54 -6.78
N ASP A 224 -13.06 29.20 -7.92
CA ASP A 224 -11.82 29.37 -8.69
C ASP A 224 -10.87 30.33 -7.97
N VAL A 225 -9.57 30.06 -8.08
CA VAL A 225 -8.54 30.99 -7.60
C VAL A 225 -8.46 32.18 -8.55
N PRO A 226 -8.61 33.43 -8.07
CA PRO A 226 -8.55 34.60 -8.94
C PRO A 226 -7.20 34.74 -9.67
N PRO A 227 -7.18 35.17 -10.95
CA PRO A 227 -5.95 35.31 -11.72
C PRO A 227 -4.89 36.21 -11.07
N GLU A 228 -5.31 37.24 -10.34
CA GLU A 228 -4.42 38.14 -9.59
C GLU A 228 -3.73 37.47 -8.40
N VAL A 229 -4.34 36.43 -7.83
CA VAL A 229 -3.72 35.61 -6.79
C VAL A 229 -2.71 34.66 -7.42
N LEU A 230 -3.08 33.98 -8.51
CA LEU A 230 -2.15 33.10 -9.26
C LEU A 230 -0.92 33.86 -9.79
N ALA A 231 -1.08 35.14 -10.16
CA ALA A 231 0.02 35.98 -10.62
C ALA A 231 1.13 36.19 -9.55
N LYS A 232 0.84 35.95 -8.26
CA LYS A 232 1.84 35.99 -7.19
C LYS A 232 2.82 34.81 -7.27
N TYR A 233 2.47 33.73 -7.96
CA TYR A 233 3.24 32.49 -8.07
C TYR A 233 3.67 32.20 -9.54
N PRO A 234 4.58 33.00 -10.11
CA PRO A 234 4.90 32.93 -11.54
C PRO A 234 5.49 31.59 -11.99
N GLY A 235 6.18 30.86 -11.11
CA GLY A 235 6.73 29.54 -11.42
C GLY A 235 5.64 28.49 -11.65
N ILE A 236 4.64 28.46 -10.76
CA ILE A 236 3.46 27.60 -10.86
C ILE A 236 2.62 27.99 -12.08
N LEU A 237 2.37 29.30 -12.26
CA LEU A 237 1.62 29.82 -13.39
C LEU A 237 2.26 29.46 -14.73
N ALA A 238 3.60 29.41 -14.81
CA ALA A 238 4.30 28.95 -16.00
C ALA A 238 4.07 27.45 -16.29
N GLY A 239 4.02 26.60 -15.25
CA GLY A 239 3.68 25.18 -15.39
C GLY A 239 2.25 24.98 -15.89
N ILE A 240 1.28 25.73 -15.32
CA ILE A 240 -0.13 25.74 -15.75
C ILE A 240 -0.24 26.13 -17.23
N ARG A 241 0.36 27.26 -17.63
CA ARG A 241 0.36 27.70 -19.03
C ARG A 241 1.01 26.69 -19.96
N GLY A 242 2.07 26.01 -19.51
CA GLY A 242 2.70 24.92 -20.26
C GLY A 242 1.74 23.78 -20.57
N LEU A 243 0.81 23.44 -19.67
CA LEU A 243 -0.25 22.46 -19.93
C LEU A 243 -1.30 22.99 -20.92
N GLU A 244 -1.74 24.24 -20.73
CA GLU A 244 -2.73 24.88 -21.60
C GLU A 244 -2.23 25.00 -23.05
N GLU A 245 -0.94 25.32 -23.24
CA GLU A 245 -0.29 25.37 -24.55
C GLU A 245 -0.25 24.01 -25.26
N GLN A 246 -0.28 22.90 -24.50
CA GLN A 246 -0.40 21.53 -25.03
C GLN A 246 -1.87 21.09 -25.26
N GLY A 247 -2.81 22.02 -25.08
CA GLY A 247 -4.23 21.82 -25.29
C GLY A 247 -4.95 21.15 -24.13
N PHE A 248 -4.39 21.23 -22.91
CA PHE A 248 -5.02 20.75 -21.69
C PHE A 248 -5.48 21.94 -20.82
N PRO A 249 -6.76 22.34 -20.86
CA PRO A 249 -7.27 23.35 -19.95
C PRO A 249 -7.07 22.94 -18.48
N VAL A 250 -6.70 23.91 -17.65
CA VAL A 250 -6.46 23.68 -16.22
C VAL A 250 -7.39 24.58 -15.40
N LEU A 251 -8.06 23.99 -14.42
CA LEU A 251 -8.82 24.71 -13.41
C LEU A 251 -8.07 24.67 -12.08
N VAL A 252 -7.89 25.84 -11.47
CA VAL A 252 -7.28 25.96 -10.14
C VAL A 252 -8.35 26.42 -9.17
N LYS A 253 -8.63 25.58 -8.17
CA LYS A 253 -9.74 25.76 -7.23
C LYS A 253 -9.22 25.77 -5.79
N ASP A 254 -9.80 26.65 -4.99
CA ASP A 254 -9.59 26.68 -3.55
C ASP A 254 -10.43 25.59 -2.90
N ALA A 255 -9.76 24.57 -2.35
CA ALA A 255 -10.37 23.40 -1.73
C ALA A 255 -10.42 23.51 -0.20
N SER A 256 -10.24 24.71 0.36
CA SER A 256 -10.22 24.94 1.81
C SER A 256 -11.58 24.86 2.49
N LEU A 257 -12.66 24.73 1.72
CA LEU A 257 -14.04 24.74 2.21
C LEU A 257 -14.37 26.00 3.04
N GLY A 258 -13.98 27.16 2.50
CA GLY A 258 -14.19 28.46 3.17
C GLY A 258 -13.09 28.83 4.15
N GLY A 259 -11.86 28.36 3.93
CA GLY A 259 -10.68 28.67 4.74
C GLY A 259 -10.49 27.77 5.96
N GLU A 260 -11.23 26.66 6.06
CA GLU A 260 -11.14 25.71 7.17
C GLU A 260 -9.92 24.78 7.04
N PHE A 261 -9.62 24.34 5.80
CA PHE A 261 -8.57 23.37 5.53
C PHE A 261 -7.47 23.92 4.61
N PRO A 262 -6.20 23.51 4.78
CA PRO A 262 -5.09 23.99 3.98
C PRO A 262 -4.93 23.19 2.66
N VAL A 263 -5.99 23.13 1.85
CA VAL A 263 -6.08 22.25 0.66
C VAL A 263 -6.35 23.04 -0.62
N MET A 264 -5.63 22.67 -1.68
CA MET A 264 -5.80 23.18 -3.04
C MET A 264 -6.19 22.06 -3.99
N CYS A 265 -6.91 22.41 -5.06
CA CYS A 265 -7.20 21.50 -6.15
C CYS A 265 -6.77 22.09 -7.52
N VAL A 266 -6.04 21.31 -8.30
CA VAL A 266 -5.68 21.59 -9.69
C VAL A 266 -6.28 20.47 -10.54
N THR A 267 -7.21 20.83 -11.41
CA THR A 267 -7.89 19.88 -12.28
C THR A 267 -7.48 20.09 -13.74
N LEU A 268 -6.98 19.04 -14.37
CA LEU A 268 -6.71 19.01 -15.80
C LEU A 268 -7.93 18.48 -16.56
N MET A 269 -8.24 19.10 -17.68
CA MET A 269 -9.24 18.62 -18.65
C MET A 269 -8.54 18.19 -19.93
N ASN A 270 -8.98 17.08 -20.53
CA ASN A 270 -8.50 16.62 -21.83
C ASN A 270 -9.62 16.75 -22.89
N PRO A 271 -9.63 17.85 -23.69
CA PRO A 271 -10.65 18.06 -24.73
C PRO A 271 -10.64 17.00 -25.84
N ARG A 272 -9.58 16.19 -25.96
CA ARG A 272 -9.47 15.15 -26.98
C ARG A 272 -10.24 13.90 -26.63
N THR A 273 -10.36 13.58 -25.34
CA THR A 273 -11.01 12.34 -24.85
C THR A 273 -12.23 12.62 -23.98
N GLY A 274 -12.42 13.86 -23.53
CA GLY A 274 -13.44 14.24 -22.56
C GLY A 274 -13.08 13.88 -21.12
N GLY A 275 -11.90 13.31 -20.89
CA GLY A 275 -11.44 12.89 -19.56
C GLY A 275 -10.97 14.05 -18.69
N VAL A 276 -11.03 13.86 -17.37
CA VAL A 276 -10.57 14.84 -16.37
C VAL A 276 -9.69 14.19 -15.31
N PHE A 277 -8.82 14.98 -14.70
CA PHE A 277 -7.97 14.55 -13.59
C PHE A 277 -7.94 15.63 -12.51
N ALA A 278 -8.62 15.38 -11.39
CA ALA A 278 -8.68 16.29 -10.25
C ALA A 278 -7.58 15.94 -9.24
N SER A 279 -6.48 16.69 -9.26
CA SER A 279 -5.40 16.55 -8.30
C SER A 279 -5.64 17.45 -7.09
N PHE A 280 -5.28 16.96 -5.90
CA PHE A 280 -5.36 17.71 -4.65
C PHE A 280 -3.96 17.83 -4.05
N GLY A 281 -3.73 18.90 -3.30
CA GLY A 281 -2.48 19.12 -2.60
C GLY A 281 -2.73 19.92 -1.33
N ALA A 282 -2.11 19.50 -0.23
CA ALA A 282 -2.23 20.19 1.04
C ALA A 282 -0.88 20.60 1.61
N HIS A 283 -0.86 21.76 2.26
CA HIS A 283 0.24 22.29 3.06
C HIS A 283 -0.23 23.57 3.77
N PRO A 284 0.27 23.92 4.98
CA PRO A 284 -0.06 25.20 5.62
C PRO A 284 0.15 26.45 4.76
N SER A 285 1.02 26.35 3.75
CA SER A 285 1.30 27.41 2.78
C SER A 285 0.47 27.22 1.53
N PHE A 286 -0.28 28.26 1.14
CA PHE A 286 -1.04 28.30 -0.11
C PHE A 286 -0.18 27.98 -1.34
N GLU A 287 1.02 28.58 -1.43
CA GLU A 287 1.96 28.35 -2.54
C GLU A 287 2.37 26.87 -2.63
N VAL A 288 2.74 26.28 -1.50
CA VAL A 288 3.22 24.90 -1.45
C VAL A 288 2.09 23.92 -1.72
N ALA A 289 0.89 24.14 -1.19
CA ALA A 289 -0.28 23.30 -1.47
C ALA A 289 -0.64 23.31 -2.96
N LEU A 290 -0.61 24.50 -3.59
CA LEU A 290 -0.85 24.66 -5.02
C LEU A 290 0.24 23.98 -5.86
N GLU A 291 1.51 24.14 -5.49
CA GLU A 291 2.64 23.48 -6.18
C GLU A 291 2.54 21.95 -6.06
N ARG A 292 2.19 21.43 -4.88
CA ARG A 292 2.01 19.99 -4.64
C ARG A 292 0.89 19.41 -5.49
N SER A 293 -0.23 20.12 -5.61
CA SER A 293 -1.35 19.70 -6.46
C SER A 293 -0.97 19.69 -7.95
N LEU A 294 -0.24 20.69 -8.44
CA LEU A 294 0.22 20.73 -9.83
C LEU A 294 1.28 19.65 -10.13
N THR A 295 2.22 19.43 -9.21
CA THR A 295 3.32 18.47 -9.41
C THR A 295 2.84 17.02 -9.31
N GLU A 296 1.85 16.74 -8.48
CA GLU A 296 1.17 15.43 -8.40
C GLU A 296 0.50 15.06 -9.72
N LEU A 297 -0.17 16.01 -10.35
CA LEU A 297 -0.88 15.83 -11.62
C LEU A 297 0.00 15.27 -12.75
N LEU A 298 1.31 15.54 -12.72
CA LEU A 298 2.28 15.12 -13.74
C LEU A 298 3.31 14.10 -13.23
N GLN A 299 3.14 13.58 -12.02
CA GLN A 299 4.06 12.59 -11.47
C GLN A 299 3.94 11.27 -12.25
N GLY A 300 5.04 10.80 -12.83
CA GLY A 300 5.08 9.51 -13.55
C GLY A 300 4.27 9.43 -14.85
N ARG A 301 3.49 10.46 -15.20
CA ARG A 301 2.62 10.49 -16.40
C ARG A 301 3.35 11.08 -17.61
N SER A 302 2.95 10.68 -18.81
CA SER A 302 3.32 11.36 -20.07
C SER A 302 2.08 12.07 -20.62
N PHE A 303 2.22 12.88 -21.66
CA PHE A 303 1.04 13.45 -22.31
C PHE A 303 0.14 12.39 -22.96
N GLU A 304 0.70 11.27 -23.44
CA GLU A 304 -0.13 10.15 -23.91
C GLU A 304 -0.90 9.51 -22.76
N GLY A 305 -0.26 9.33 -21.60
CA GLY A 305 -0.90 8.76 -20.40
C GLY A 305 -2.01 9.64 -19.79
N LEU A 306 -2.23 10.85 -20.31
CA LEU A 306 -3.38 11.69 -19.96
C LEU A 306 -4.60 11.45 -20.86
N ASN A 307 -4.52 10.54 -21.84
CA ASN A 307 -5.67 10.20 -22.69
C ASN A 307 -6.61 9.17 -22.05
N ASP A 308 -6.11 8.38 -21.10
CA ASP A 308 -6.88 7.32 -20.42
C ASP A 308 -7.66 7.82 -19.19
N LEU A 309 -7.82 9.14 -19.07
CA LEU A 309 -8.53 9.77 -17.97
C LEU A 309 -10.04 9.52 -18.05
N PRO A 310 -10.70 9.22 -16.91
CA PRO A 310 -12.14 8.98 -16.86
C PRO A 310 -12.94 10.23 -17.25
N GLN A 311 -14.09 10.00 -17.89
CA GLN A 311 -15.03 11.08 -18.17
C GLN A 311 -15.82 11.43 -16.89
N PRO A 312 -16.08 12.73 -16.63
CA PRO A 312 -16.93 13.13 -15.53
C PRO A 312 -18.39 12.74 -15.78
N THR A 313 -19.16 12.54 -14.70
CA THR A 313 -20.53 12.00 -14.73
C THR A 313 -21.51 12.88 -13.94
N PHE A 314 -22.80 12.77 -14.22
CA PHE A 314 -23.87 13.33 -13.37
C PHE A 314 -24.49 12.28 -12.44
N GLU A 315 -24.09 11.00 -12.59
CA GLU A 315 -24.56 9.90 -11.77
C GLU A 315 -23.92 9.97 -10.38
N SER A 316 -24.70 10.44 -9.41
CA SER A 316 -24.23 10.66 -8.04
C SER A 316 -23.83 9.34 -7.36
N HIS A 317 -24.49 8.21 -7.69
CA HIS A 317 -24.13 6.91 -7.11
C HIS A 317 -22.71 6.50 -7.46
N ALA A 318 -22.26 6.73 -8.70
CA ALA A 318 -20.91 6.39 -9.14
C ALA A 318 -19.81 7.10 -8.33
N LEU A 319 -20.14 8.20 -7.64
CA LEU A 319 -19.18 8.97 -6.84
C LEU A 319 -19.08 8.47 -5.40
N THR A 320 -20.17 7.90 -4.87
CA THR A 320 -20.26 7.38 -3.51
C THR A 320 -20.01 5.89 -3.40
N GLU A 321 -19.86 5.18 -4.53
CA GLU A 321 -19.34 3.81 -4.55
C GLU A 321 -17.93 3.79 -3.90
N PRO A 322 -17.68 2.93 -2.89
CA PRO A 322 -16.40 2.90 -2.18
C PRO A 322 -15.18 2.75 -3.10
N ASN A 323 -15.31 1.93 -4.15
CA ASN A 323 -14.24 1.70 -5.13
C ASN A 323 -13.81 2.98 -5.87
N ASN A 324 -14.72 3.93 -6.10
CA ASN A 324 -14.36 5.19 -6.74
C ASN A 324 -13.35 5.97 -5.89
N PHE A 325 -13.52 6.00 -4.56
CA PHE A 325 -12.57 6.65 -3.67
C PHE A 325 -11.23 5.91 -3.63
N VAL A 326 -11.25 4.57 -3.67
CA VAL A 326 -10.05 3.74 -3.75
C VAL A 326 -9.28 4.01 -5.04
N GLU A 327 -9.93 4.08 -6.20
CA GLU A 327 -9.32 4.49 -7.48
C GLU A 327 -8.75 5.91 -7.39
N HIS A 328 -9.47 6.83 -6.74
CA HIS A 328 -8.97 8.18 -6.47
C HIS A 328 -7.71 8.19 -5.59
N PHE A 329 -7.56 7.25 -4.68
CA PHE A 329 -6.40 7.11 -3.81
C PHE A 329 -5.22 6.45 -4.52
N ILE A 330 -5.45 5.38 -5.29
CA ILE A 330 -4.41 4.58 -5.95
C ILE A 330 -3.67 5.41 -7.00
N ASP A 331 -4.41 6.05 -7.92
CA ASP A 331 -3.79 6.77 -9.03
C ASP A 331 -4.60 7.99 -9.51
N SER A 332 -5.69 8.35 -8.81
CA SER A 332 -6.58 9.45 -9.20
C SER A 332 -7.33 9.23 -10.52
N SER A 333 -7.58 7.96 -10.88
CA SER A 333 -8.40 7.57 -12.04
C SER A 333 -9.90 7.38 -11.73
N GLY A 334 -10.33 7.66 -10.51
CA GLY A 334 -11.75 7.64 -10.16
C GLY A 334 -12.55 8.73 -10.89
N VAL A 335 -13.85 8.49 -11.05
CA VAL A 335 -14.78 9.42 -11.69
C VAL A 335 -15.06 10.67 -10.84
N VAL A 336 -15.34 11.79 -11.51
CA VAL A 336 -15.63 13.11 -10.89
C VAL A 336 -16.98 13.61 -11.37
N SER A 337 -17.73 14.32 -10.51
CA SER A 337 -19.00 14.92 -10.90
C SER A 337 -18.85 16.05 -11.92
N TRP A 338 -19.79 16.19 -12.85
CA TRP A 338 -19.94 17.45 -13.60
C TRP A 338 -20.31 18.64 -12.71
N ARG A 339 -20.93 18.40 -11.54
CA ARG A 339 -21.34 19.46 -10.59
C ARG A 339 -20.13 20.17 -9.97
N PHE A 340 -19.02 19.47 -9.78
CA PHE A 340 -17.73 20.03 -9.35
C PHE A 340 -17.26 21.20 -10.25
N PHE A 341 -17.64 21.17 -11.54
CA PHE A 341 -17.28 22.19 -12.53
C PHE A 341 -18.31 23.33 -12.66
N SER A 342 -19.28 23.42 -11.76
CA SER A 342 -20.24 24.52 -11.73
C SER A 342 -19.56 25.88 -11.55
N ALA A 343 -20.00 26.88 -12.32
CA ALA A 343 -19.57 28.27 -12.16
C ALA A 343 -20.12 28.93 -10.87
N LYS A 344 -21.16 28.34 -10.26
CA LYS A 344 -21.66 28.74 -8.96
C LYS A 344 -20.98 27.88 -7.91
N ALA A 345 -20.05 28.48 -7.16
CA ALA A 345 -19.37 27.81 -6.05
C ALA A 345 -20.26 27.74 -4.81
N ASP A 346 -20.08 26.67 -4.03
CA ASP A 346 -20.76 26.44 -2.75
C ASP A 346 -20.09 27.22 -1.60
N PHE A 347 -18.82 27.60 -1.78
CA PHE A 347 -18.03 28.37 -0.83
C PHE A 347 -17.48 29.65 -1.48
N PRO A 348 -17.26 30.74 -0.69
CA PRO A 348 -16.46 31.86 -1.15
C PRO A 348 -14.98 31.47 -1.22
N PHE A 349 -14.25 32.05 -2.18
CA PHE A 349 -12.79 31.96 -2.21
C PHE A 349 -12.17 32.58 -0.96
N VAL A 350 -11.17 31.91 -0.39
CA VAL A 350 -10.35 32.45 0.71
C VAL A 350 -8.88 32.35 0.33
N GLU A 351 -8.17 33.47 0.36
CA GLU A 351 -6.69 33.48 0.26
C GLU A 351 -6.09 33.17 1.65
N TRP A 352 -6.20 31.90 2.06
CA TRP A 352 -5.79 31.42 3.38
C TRP A 352 -4.26 31.30 3.52
N ASP A 353 -3.77 31.35 4.77
CA ASP A 353 -2.37 31.13 5.11
C ASP A 353 -2.26 30.60 6.55
N PHE A 354 -1.81 29.36 6.70
CA PHE A 354 -1.60 28.71 8.00
C PHE A 354 -0.13 28.72 8.42
N THR A 355 0.75 29.33 7.62
CA THR A 355 2.20 29.33 7.90
C THR A 355 2.58 30.09 9.15
N ARG A 356 3.76 29.75 9.66
CA ARG A 356 4.40 30.44 10.78
C ARG A 356 5.81 30.86 10.39
N GLN A 357 6.40 31.74 11.17
CA GLN A 357 7.71 32.33 10.89
C GLN A 357 8.65 32.07 12.05
N GLY A 358 9.94 31.92 11.76
CA GLY A 358 10.98 31.68 12.76
C GLY A 358 11.36 30.21 12.89
N GLU A 359 12.28 29.91 13.83
CA GLU A 359 12.89 28.58 13.99
C GLU A 359 11.90 27.49 14.43
N ALA A 360 10.78 27.87 15.05
CA ALA A 360 9.73 26.97 15.52
C ALA A 360 8.55 26.85 14.53
N ALA A 361 8.67 27.38 13.30
CA ALA A 361 7.55 27.48 12.37
C ALA A 361 6.84 26.13 12.13
N ASN A 362 7.57 25.07 11.79
CA ASN A 362 6.99 23.74 11.58
C ASN A 362 6.30 23.18 12.84
N ALA A 363 6.80 23.47 14.04
CA ALA A 363 6.18 23.01 15.28
C ALA A 363 4.85 23.75 15.56
N GLU A 364 4.80 25.05 15.29
CA GLU A 364 3.57 25.85 15.42
C GLU A 364 2.55 25.53 14.31
N GLU A 365 3.02 25.22 13.11
CA GLU A 365 2.20 24.74 11.99
C GLU A 365 1.59 23.37 12.32
N ALA A 366 2.39 22.41 12.80
CA ALA A 366 1.90 21.11 13.27
C ALA A 366 0.85 21.28 14.36
N ALA A 367 1.11 22.14 15.36
CA ALA A 367 0.14 22.43 16.42
C ALA A 367 -1.18 23.04 15.88
N THR A 368 -1.09 23.88 14.85
CA THR A 368 -2.27 24.45 14.18
C THR A 368 -3.08 23.34 13.50
N LEU A 369 -2.42 22.42 12.79
CA LEU A 369 -3.08 21.31 12.09
C LEU A 369 -3.71 20.30 13.06
N PHE A 370 -3.03 19.97 14.17
CA PHE A 370 -3.64 19.18 15.25
C PHE A 370 -4.86 19.90 15.86
N GLY A 371 -4.78 21.21 16.03
CA GLY A 371 -5.89 22.02 16.54
C GLY A 371 -7.14 22.00 15.66
N ILE A 372 -6.98 21.88 14.33
CA ILE A 372 -8.10 21.68 13.40
C ILE A 372 -8.80 20.34 13.70
N LEU A 373 -8.04 19.24 13.81
CA LEU A 373 -8.60 17.92 14.15
C LEU A 373 -9.27 17.91 15.54
N GLU A 374 -8.67 18.57 16.51
CA GLU A 374 -9.25 18.73 17.85
C GLU A 374 -10.59 19.50 17.80
N ALA A 375 -10.66 20.60 17.05
CA ALA A 375 -11.89 21.37 16.87
C ALA A 375 -12.99 20.56 16.18
N MET A 376 -12.62 19.62 15.31
CA MET A 376 -13.53 18.65 14.69
C MET A 376 -13.93 17.49 15.63
N GLY A 377 -13.37 17.43 16.85
CA GLY A 377 -13.63 16.37 17.83
C GLY A 377 -12.94 15.03 17.50
N LYS A 378 -11.90 15.04 16.66
CA LYS A 378 -11.18 13.84 16.24
C LYS A 378 -10.08 13.48 17.22
N GLN A 379 -9.89 12.18 17.50
CA GLN A 379 -8.72 11.69 18.22
C GLN A 379 -7.59 11.38 17.24
N VAL A 380 -6.36 11.66 17.67
CA VAL A 380 -5.17 11.49 16.84
C VAL A 380 -4.18 10.59 17.56
N TYR A 381 -3.65 9.60 16.83
CA TYR A 381 -2.73 8.59 17.34
C TYR A 381 -1.46 8.64 16.51
N MET A 382 -0.30 8.72 17.14
CA MET A 382 0.98 8.87 16.43
C MET A 382 2.02 7.86 16.90
N ALA A 383 2.67 7.21 15.94
CA ALA A 383 3.91 6.48 16.13
C ALA A 383 5.07 7.31 15.55
N VAL A 384 6.21 7.33 16.24
CA VAL A 384 7.42 8.03 15.81
C VAL A 384 8.53 7.00 15.63
N TYR A 385 9.20 7.05 14.49
CA TYR A 385 10.27 6.12 14.13
C TYR A 385 11.59 6.87 13.99
N GLU A 386 12.60 6.40 14.72
CA GLU A 386 13.97 6.96 14.71
C GLU A 386 15.04 5.88 14.48
N HIS A 387 14.63 4.61 14.38
CA HIS A 387 15.53 3.46 14.37
C HIS A 387 16.43 3.37 13.13
N LEU A 388 16.02 4.00 12.03
CA LEU A 388 16.74 3.93 10.75
C LEU A 388 17.60 5.16 10.47
N GLY A 389 17.72 6.10 11.42
CA GLY A 389 18.61 7.26 11.32
C GLY A 389 18.00 8.55 10.74
N ALA A 390 16.76 8.49 10.26
CA ALA A 390 15.93 9.65 9.92
C ALA A 390 14.63 9.61 10.71
N THR A 391 14.12 10.78 11.06
CA THR A 391 12.85 10.92 11.76
C THR A 391 11.69 10.70 10.80
N ALA A 392 10.85 9.73 11.12
CA ALA A 392 9.58 9.49 10.46
C ALA A 392 8.45 9.40 11.48
N CYS A 393 7.22 9.62 11.06
CA CYS A 393 6.05 9.42 11.88
C CYS A 393 4.92 8.79 11.07
N ARG A 394 4.01 8.10 11.78
CA ARG A 394 2.73 7.65 11.24
C ARG A 394 1.61 8.15 12.13
N ILE A 395 0.65 8.85 11.54
CA ILE A 395 -0.49 9.44 12.24
C ILE A 395 -1.78 8.77 11.74
N LEU A 396 -2.58 8.28 12.68
CA LEU A 396 -3.90 7.70 12.45
C LEU A 396 -4.95 8.62 13.07
N VAL A 397 -6.02 8.91 12.32
CA VAL A 397 -7.18 9.67 12.77
C VAL A 397 -8.42 8.79 12.51
N PRO A 398 -8.78 7.91 13.46
CA PRO A 398 -9.90 7.00 13.29
C PRO A 398 -11.21 7.71 12.89
N GLY A 399 -11.90 7.17 11.89
CA GLY A 399 -13.10 7.73 11.28
C GLY A 399 -12.83 9.00 10.46
N TYR A 400 -11.63 9.16 9.91
CA TYR A 400 -11.24 10.31 9.10
C TYR A 400 -10.09 10.04 8.13
N SER A 401 -9.08 9.25 8.53
CA SER A 401 -7.90 8.97 7.69
C SER A 401 -7.86 7.57 7.09
N GLU A 402 -8.89 6.75 7.27
CA GLU A 402 -9.07 5.48 6.57
C GLU A 402 -9.24 5.71 5.06
N ILE A 403 -8.67 4.79 4.28
CA ILE A 403 -8.86 4.70 2.83
C ILE A 403 -9.97 3.71 2.52
N TYR A 404 -9.92 2.55 3.16
CA TYR A 404 -10.90 1.48 2.99
C TYR A 404 -11.99 1.54 4.07
N PRO A 405 -13.21 1.07 3.75
CA PRO A 405 -14.29 0.91 4.71
C PRO A 405 -13.90 -0.06 5.84
N VAL A 406 -14.47 0.13 7.03
CA VAL A 406 -14.12 -0.68 8.22
C VAL A 406 -14.57 -2.13 8.10
N GLU A 407 -15.59 -2.36 7.28
CA GLU A 407 -16.17 -3.64 6.91
C GLU A 407 -15.15 -4.56 6.22
N ASP A 408 -14.12 -3.99 5.57
CA ASP A 408 -13.06 -4.75 4.91
C ASP A 408 -12.21 -5.55 5.90
N LEU A 409 -12.17 -5.15 7.18
CA LEU A 409 -11.58 -5.98 8.23
C LEU A 409 -12.26 -7.35 8.37
N ILE A 410 -13.50 -7.50 7.90
CA ILE A 410 -14.27 -8.74 7.99
C ILE A 410 -14.37 -9.40 6.62
N TRP A 411 -14.76 -8.63 5.60
CA TRP A 411 -15.16 -9.16 4.30
C TRP A 411 -14.04 -9.12 3.25
N ASP A 412 -13.18 -8.10 3.28
CA ASP A 412 -12.07 -7.93 2.33
C ASP A 412 -10.69 -7.80 3.01
N ASN A 413 -10.44 -8.70 3.96
CA ASN A 413 -9.26 -8.62 4.80
C ASN A 413 -8.00 -9.14 4.09
N THR A 414 -6.88 -8.43 4.23
CA THR A 414 -5.55 -8.84 3.71
C THR A 414 -5.07 -10.18 4.30
N ASN A 415 -5.59 -10.60 5.45
CA ASN A 415 -5.26 -11.87 6.07
C ASN A 415 -5.98 -13.07 5.43
N LYS A 416 -6.85 -12.88 4.43
CA LYS A 416 -7.44 -13.99 3.67
C LYS A 416 -6.36 -14.91 3.09
N ALA A 417 -5.19 -14.37 2.78
CA ALA A 417 -4.00 -15.10 2.36
C ALA A 417 -3.64 -16.29 3.27
N LEU A 418 -3.94 -16.19 4.58
CA LEU A 418 -3.65 -17.25 5.56
C LEU A 418 -4.42 -18.55 5.28
N ALA A 419 -5.59 -18.48 4.63
CA ALA A 419 -6.40 -19.66 4.28
C ALA A 419 -5.89 -20.41 3.04
N PHE A 420 -5.00 -19.79 2.25
CA PHE A 420 -4.60 -20.28 0.94
C PHE A 420 -3.11 -20.57 0.82
N ARG A 421 -2.26 -19.73 1.43
CA ARG A 421 -0.82 -19.70 1.18
C ARG A 421 -0.13 -21.04 1.34
N GLU A 422 -0.35 -21.74 2.45
CA GLU A 422 0.33 -23.00 2.74
C GLU A 422 -0.02 -24.07 1.71
N ASP A 423 -1.31 -24.24 1.41
CA ASP A 423 -1.79 -25.25 0.47
C ASP A 423 -1.34 -24.93 -0.97
N ILE A 424 -1.43 -23.67 -1.39
CA ILE A 424 -1.00 -23.26 -2.73
C ILE A 424 0.52 -23.44 -2.91
N LEU A 425 1.34 -23.04 -1.93
CA LEU A 425 2.79 -23.27 -1.99
C LEU A 425 3.17 -24.75 -1.88
N ASN A 426 2.26 -25.62 -1.41
CA ASN A 426 2.45 -27.05 -1.33
C ASN A 426 1.60 -27.83 -2.35
N LEU A 427 1.07 -27.18 -3.39
CA LEU A 427 0.07 -27.74 -4.31
C LEU A 427 0.38 -29.17 -4.80
N HIS A 428 1.63 -29.42 -5.20
CA HIS A 428 2.07 -30.73 -5.70
C HIS A 428 2.13 -31.85 -4.63
N ARG A 429 2.09 -31.50 -3.34
CA ARG A 429 2.10 -32.43 -2.20
C ARG A 429 0.70 -32.73 -1.68
N LEU A 430 -0.31 -31.99 -2.11
CA LEU A 430 -1.69 -32.18 -1.69
C LEU A 430 -2.28 -33.45 -2.29
N ASP A 431 -3.00 -34.20 -1.45
CA ASP A 431 -3.84 -35.30 -1.88
C ASP A 431 -5.19 -34.78 -2.39
N ASP A 432 -6.00 -35.67 -2.97
CA ASP A 432 -7.27 -35.29 -3.59
C ASP A 432 -8.25 -34.67 -2.59
N ALA A 433 -8.20 -35.06 -1.30
CA ALA A 433 -9.05 -34.49 -0.27
C ALA A 433 -8.64 -33.05 0.07
N ALA A 434 -7.34 -32.80 0.25
CA ALA A 434 -6.82 -31.46 0.51
C ALA A 434 -7.00 -30.52 -0.70
N LEU A 435 -6.87 -31.04 -1.92
CA LEU A 435 -7.18 -30.28 -3.14
C LEU A 435 -8.65 -29.94 -3.26
N GLY A 436 -9.55 -30.87 -2.94
CA GLY A 436 -10.98 -30.60 -2.90
C GLY A 436 -11.32 -29.49 -1.91
N ALA A 437 -10.71 -29.53 -0.71
CA ALA A 437 -10.89 -28.49 0.30
C ALA A 437 -10.29 -27.13 -0.13
N LEU A 438 -9.14 -27.12 -0.82
CA LEU A 438 -8.58 -25.88 -1.38
C LEU A 438 -9.48 -25.32 -2.47
N LEU A 439 -9.99 -26.17 -3.37
CA LEU A 439 -10.89 -25.77 -4.45
C LEU A 439 -12.18 -25.17 -3.90
N GLU A 440 -12.83 -25.82 -2.92
CA GLU A 440 -14.03 -25.31 -2.25
C GLU A 440 -13.78 -23.93 -1.64
N ARG A 441 -12.63 -23.73 -0.94
CA ARG A 441 -12.28 -22.41 -0.41
C ARG A 441 -12.02 -21.35 -1.49
N LEU A 442 -11.52 -21.74 -2.66
CA LEU A 442 -11.34 -20.81 -3.79
C LEU A 442 -12.67 -20.51 -4.49
N GLU A 443 -13.60 -21.48 -4.54
CA GLU A 443 -14.96 -21.29 -5.07
C GLU A 443 -15.78 -20.36 -4.15
N ASP A 444 -15.60 -20.50 -2.83
CA ASP A 444 -16.29 -19.70 -1.82
C ASP A 444 -15.60 -18.36 -1.51
N CYS A 445 -14.38 -18.12 -2.02
CA CYS A 445 -13.73 -16.83 -1.81
C CYS A 445 -14.38 -15.77 -2.69
N GLU A 446 -14.88 -14.70 -2.08
CA GLU A 446 -15.46 -13.53 -2.76
C GLU A 446 -14.36 -12.65 -3.39
N VAL A 447 -13.47 -13.27 -4.16
CA VAL A 447 -12.35 -12.63 -4.87
C VAL A 447 -12.53 -12.90 -6.36
N ASP A 448 -12.27 -11.88 -7.18
CA ASP A 448 -12.36 -12.00 -8.63
C ASP A 448 -11.46 -13.13 -9.16
N ASP A 449 -12.02 -14.00 -9.99
CA ASP A 449 -11.38 -15.18 -10.56
C ASP A 449 -10.13 -14.85 -11.41
N TYR A 450 -10.02 -13.63 -11.92
CA TYR A 450 -8.85 -13.13 -12.66
C TYR A 450 -7.79 -12.50 -11.75
N THR A 451 -8.00 -12.49 -10.44
CA THR A 451 -6.97 -12.06 -9.47
C THR A 451 -5.78 -13.01 -9.51
N ASP A 452 -4.57 -12.44 -9.56
CA ASP A 452 -3.33 -13.20 -9.50
C ASP A 452 -3.15 -13.91 -8.15
N ILE A 453 -2.67 -15.14 -8.19
CA ILE A 453 -2.32 -15.92 -7.00
C ILE A 453 -1.26 -15.20 -6.16
N THR A 454 -0.31 -14.48 -6.79
CA THR A 454 0.67 -13.63 -6.12
C THR A 454 0.01 -12.68 -5.12
N THR A 455 -1.03 -11.97 -5.57
CA THR A 455 -1.81 -11.03 -4.75
C THR A 455 -2.58 -11.73 -3.66
N LEU A 456 -3.22 -12.87 -3.96
CA LEU A 456 -4.02 -13.63 -3.00
C LEU A 456 -3.18 -14.13 -1.81
N ILE A 457 -1.97 -14.64 -2.07
CA ILE A 457 -1.16 -15.28 -1.02
C ILE A 457 -0.02 -14.41 -0.48
N GLY A 458 0.27 -13.27 -1.11
CA GLY A 458 1.36 -12.38 -0.72
C GLY A 458 2.75 -13.00 -0.95
N VAL A 459 2.96 -13.70 -2.06
CA VAL A 459 4.25 -14.32 -2.41
C VAL A 459 4.60 -14.01 -3.86
N GLU A 460 5.78 -13.44 -4.06
CA GLU A 460 6.20 -12.88 -5.35
C GLU A 460 6.89 -13.93 -6.23
N PHE A 461 6.37 -14.11 -7.44
CA PHE A 461 6.95 -14.96 -8.47
C PHE A 461 7.53 -14.11 -9.61
N ASP A 462 8.35 -14.68 -10.48
CA ASP A 462 8.82 -13.94 -11.66
C ASP A 462 7.66 -13.78 -12.66
N ASP A 463 7.37 -12.54 -13.05
CA ASP A 463 6.27 -12.13 -13.94
C ASP A 463 6.27 -12.86 -15.30
N ASN A 464 7.39 -13.48 -15.70
CA ASN A 464 7.50 -14.25 -16.95
C ASN A 464 7.33 -15.76 -16.76
N THR A 465 7.00 -16.21 -15.54
CA THR A 465 6.76 -17.61 -15.22
C THR A 465 5.27 -17.89 -15.12
N VAL A 466 4.87 -19.15 -15.26
CA VAL A 466 3.47 -19.56 -15.10
C VAL A 466 2.96 -19.18 -13.72
N TRP A 467 3.76 -19.35 -12.66
CA TRP A 467 3.39 -18.91 -11.31
C TRP A 467 3.13 -17.40 -11.21
N GLY A 468 3.93 -16.59 -11.92
CA GLY A 468 3.78 -15.12 -11.90
C GLY A 468 2.58 -14.59 -12.70
N GLN A 469 1.95 -15.43 -13.52
CA GLN A 469 0.76 -15.09 -14.33
C GLN A 469 -0.45 -15.97 -13.97
N LEU A 470 -0.35 -16.73 -12.87
CA LEU A 470 -1.36 -17.68 -12.46
C LEU A 470 -2.49 -16.93 -11.77
N THR A 471 -3.70 -17.05 -12.31
CA THR A 471 -4.92 -16.51 -11.70
C THR A 471 -5.63 -17.55 -10.84
N ILE A 472 -6.60 -17.10 -10.02
CA ILE A 472 -7.49 -17.99 -9.26
C ILE A 472 -8.23 -18.95 -10.19
N LEU A 473 -8.81 -18.45 -11.29
CA LEU A 473 -9.50 -19.24 -12.31
C LEU A 473 -8.60 -20.35 -12.85
N GLU A 474 -7.38 -19.99 -13.21
CA GLU A 474 -6.43 -20.94 -13.77
C GLU A 474 -6.07 -22.03 -12.74
N LEU A 475 -5.86 -21.65 -11.47
CA LEU A 475 -5.61 -22.61 -10.41
C LEU A 475 -6.81 -23.54 -10.18
N LYS A 476 -8.05 -23.03 -10.20
CA LYS A 476 -9.28 -23.82 -10.11
C LYS A 476 -9.35 -24.86 -11.23
N VAL A 477 -9.07 -24.48 -12.47
CA VAL A 477 -9.00 -25.39 -13.63
C VAL A 477 -7.98 -26.49 -13.39
N LEU A 478 -6.75 -26.14 -13.00
CA LEU A 478 -5.69 -27.11 -12.79
C LEU A 478 -5.98 -28.09 -11.65
N ILE A 479 -6.64 -27.63 -10.57
CA ILE A 479 -7.12 -28.49 -9.49
C ILE A 479 -8.27 -29.39 -9.98
N GLY A 480 -9.22 -28.83 -10.74
CA GLY A 480 -10.33 -29.58 -11.33
C GLY A 480 -9.86 -30.74 -12.22
N LEU A 481 -8.85 -30.50 -13.05
CA LEU A 481 -8.20 -31.55 -13.86
C LEU A 481 -7.59 -32.65 -12.98
N ALA A 482 -6.85 -32.28 -11.94
CA ALA A 482 -6.24 -33.23 -11.02
C ALA A 482 -7.28 -34.08 -10.28
N LEU A 483 -8.44 -33.50 -9.97
CA LEU A 483 -9.59 -34.17 -9.33
C LEU A 483 -10.53 -34.87 -10.32
N LYS A 484 -10.26 -34.78 -11.62
CA LYS A 484 -11.12 -35.31 -12.71
C LYS A 484 -12.53 -34.74 -12.73
N ARG A 485 -12.69 -33.48 -12.29
CA ARG A 485 -13.90 -32.66 -12.46
C ARG A 485 -13.84 -32.01 -13.85
N PHE A 486 -14.05 -32.81 -14.90
CA PHE A 486 -13.74 -32.40 -16.28
C PHE A 486 -14.73 -31.38 -16.84
N GLU A 487 -16.00 -31.44 -16.43
CA GLU A 487 -17.04 -30.48 -16.79
C GLU A 487 -16.67 -29.08 -16.25
N ASP A 488 -16.40 -28.98 -14.94
CA ASP A 488 -16.01 -27.72 -14.30
C ASP A 488 -14.69 -27.18 -14.87
N ALA A 489 -13.72 -28.07 -15.12
CA ALA A 489 -12.47 -27.69 -15.76
C ALA A 489 -12.70 -27.14 -17.17
N LYS A 490 -13.62 -27.70 -17.95
CA LYS A 490 -13.94 -27.21 -19.30
C LYS A 490 -14.55 -25.81 -19.26
N GLU A 491 -15.52 -25.57 -18.37
CA GLU A 491 -16.11 -24.24 -18.19
C GLU A 491 -15.05 -23.20 -17.82
N GLY A 492 -14.16 -23.53 -16.88
CA GLY A 492 -13.06 -22.64 -16.50
C GLY A 492 -12.05 -22.40 -17.63
N VAL A 493 -11.75 -23.40 -18.47
CA VAL A 493 -10.91 -23.24 -19.66
C VAL A 493 -11.56 -22.30 -20.68
N GLU A 494 -12.86 -22.42 -20.90
CA GLU A 494 -13.59 -21.54 -21.82
C GLU A 494 -13.59 -20.09 -21.32
N ALA A 495 -13.83 -19.89 -20.01
CA ALA A 495 -13.71 -18.57 -19.37
C ALA A 495 -12.30 -17.99 -19.51
N PHE A 496 -11.26 -18.80 -19.23
CA PHE A 496 -9.86 -18.40 -19.39
C PHE A 496 -9.58 -17.97 -20.84
N LEU A 497 -10.03 -18.72 -21.83
CA LEU A 497 -9.81 -18.41 -23.25
C LEU A 497 -10.57 -17.16 -23.72
N GLN A 498 -11.67 -16.81 -23.06
CA GLN A 498 -12.43 -15.60 -23.36
C GLN A 498 -11.71 -14.34 -22.87
N TYR A 499 -11.09 -14.39 -21.69
CA TYR A 499 -10.38 -13.26 -21.08
C TYR A 499 -9.10 -13.73 -20.39
N ASN A 500 -7.95 -13.44 -21.00
CA ASN A 500 -6.63 -13.56 -20.37
C ASN A 500 -5.64 -12.65 -21.10
N ASP A 501 -4.61 -12.21 -20.40
CA ASP A 501 -3.45 -11.49 -20.92
C ASP A 501 -2.15 -12.34 -20.83
N ASN A 502 -2.31 -13.64 -20.62
CA ASN A 502 -1.22 -14.60 -20.44
C ASN A 502 -0.43 -14.81 -21.76
N SER A 503 0.69 -15.52 -21.68
CA SER A 503 1.52 -15.82 -22.84
C SER A 503 0.76 -16.60 -23.93
N VAL A 504 1.14 -16.34 -25.19
CA VAL A 504 0.58 -17.06 -26.36
C VAL A 504 0.76 -18.58 -26.21
N GLU A 505 1.88 -19.03 -25.67
CA GLU A 505 2.13 -20.46 -25.45
C GLU A 505 1.16 -21.06 -24.42
N ARG A 506 0.82 -20.31 -23.35
CA ARG A 506 -0.14 -20.74 -22.33
C ARG A 506 -1.56 -20.79 -22.89
N GLY A 507 -1.98 -19.75 -23.62
CA GLY A 507 -3.27 -19.75 -24.30
C GLY A 507 -3.43 -20.91 -25.29
N LEU A 508 -2.35 -21.25 -26.01
CA LEU A 508 -2.32 -22.39 -26.91
C LEU A 508 -2.39 -23.75 -26.21
N PHE A 509 -1.89 -23.88 -24.98
CA PHE A 509 -2.09 -25.06 -24.15
C PHE A 509 -3.57 -25.20 -23.77
N TYR A 510 -4.22 -24.12 -23.33
CA TYR A 510 -5.63 -24.14 -22.98
C TYR A 510 -6.57 -24.36 -24.17
N GLN A 511 -6.21 -23.89 -25.38
CA GLN A 511 -6.94 -24.26 -26.60
C GLN A 511 -6.85 -25.75 -26.90
N ALA A 512 -5.66 -26.36 -26.74
CA ALA A 512 -5.47 -27.79 -26.92
C ALA A 512 -6.24 -28.59 -25.86
N LEU A 513 -6.18 -28.16 -24.60
CA LEU A 513 -6.93 -28.78 -23.50
C LEU A 513 -8.43 -28.68 -23.72
N ASN A 514 -8.94 -27.54 -24.20
CA ASN A 514 -10.37 -27.35 -24.44
C ASN A 514 -10.92 -28.38 -25.44
N VAL A 515 -10.23 -28.59 -26.56
CA VAL A 515 -10.69 -29.57 -27.57
C VAL A 515 -10.54 -31.02 -27.10
N VAL A 516 -9.57 -31.30 -26.22
CA VAL A 516 -9.45 -32.62 -25.59
C VAL A 516 -10.61 -32.86 -24.63
N LEU A 517 -10.96 -31.88 -23.79
CA LEU A 517 -12.09 -31.95 -22.86
C LEU A 517 -13.42 -32.05 -23.61
N GLU A 518 -13.60 -31.32 -24.73
CA GLU A 518 -14.77 -31.44 -25.60
C GLU A 518 -14.97 -32.88 -26.08
N VAL A 519 -13.92 -33.49 -26.63
CA VAL A 519 -13.98 -34.88 -27.11
C VAL A 519 -14.19 -35.87 -25.97
N LEU A 520 -13.60 -35.62 -24.79
CA LEU A 520 -13.73 -36.50 -23.63
C LEU A 520 -15.17 -36.52 -23.06
N LEU A 521 -15.85 -35.38 -23.09
CA LEU A 521 -17.18 -35.19 -22.50
C LEU A 521 -18.32 -35.50 -23.48
N ASP A 522 -18.03 -35.65 -24.77
CA ASP A 522 -19.01 -36.03 -25.78
C ASP A 522 -18.98 -37.54 -26.04
N ASP A 523 -20.08 -38.22 -25.70
CA ASP A 523 -20.26 -39.67 -25.88
C ASP A 523 -20.18 -40.13 -27.36
N GLU A 524 -20.26 -39.22 -28.34
CA GLU A 524 -20.18 -39.53 -29.77
C GLU A 524 -18.76 -39.39 -30.36
N LEU A 525 -17.80 -38.85 -29.59
CA LEU A 525 -16.45 -38.54 -30.07
C LEU A 525 -15.38 -39.45 -29.44
N GLU A 526 -14.32 -39.73 -30.21
CA GLU A 526 -13.21 -40.58 -29.76
C GLU A 526 -11.88 -39.85 -29.99
N ILE A 527 -11.06 -39.69 -28.94
CA ILE A 527 -9.82 -38.89 -29.02
C ILE A 527 -8.85 -39.37 -30.10
N ALA A 528 -8.81 -40.69 -30.34
CA ALA A 528 -7.95 -41.32 -31.33
C ALA A 528 -8.25 -40.87 -32.77
N ASP A 529 -9.49 -40.46 -33.05
CA ASP A 529 -9.90 -39.99 -34.38
C ASP A 529 -9.39 -38.58 -34.69
N TYR A 530 -9.15 -37.78 -33.65
CA TYR A 530 -8.78 -36.36 -33.76
C TYR A 530 -7.30 -36.08 -33.44
N GLU A 531 -6.66 -36.93 -32.62
CA GLU A 531 -5.31 -36.70 -32.08
C GLU A 531 -4.29 -36.32 -33.15
N ALA A 532 -4.29 -37.00 -34.31
CA ALA A 532 -3.34 -36.72 -35.40
C ALA A 532 -3.45 -35.27 -35.93
N ASN A 533 -4.66 -34.73 -36.02
CA ASN A 533 -4.88 -33.35 -36.48
C ASN A 533 -4.69 -32.34 -35.33
N PHE A 534 -5.06 -32.70 -34.11
CA PHE A 534 -4.76 -31.87 -32.94
C PHE A 534 -3.25 -31.69 -32.76
N ARG A 535 -2.45 -32.74 -32.91
CA ARG A 535 -0.97 -32.66 -32.92
C ARG A 535 -0.44 -31.82 -34.07
N ARG A 536 -1.07 -31.87 -35.24
CA ARG A 536 -0.68 -30.99 -36.36
C ARG A 536 -0.95 -29.51 -36.07
N MET A 537 -2.02 -29.20 -35.34
CA MET A 537 -2.42 -27.83 -34.97
C MET A 537 -1.60 -27.30 -33.79
N PHE A 538 -1.54 -28.06 -32.71
CA PHE A 538 -0.99 -27.64 -31.42
C PHE A 538 0.44 -28.17 -31.16
N GLY A 539 0.96 -29.04 -32.02
CA GLY A 539 2.27 -29.67 -31.81
C GLY A 539 2.26 -30.75 -30.73
N ASP A 540 3.25 -31.63 -30.78
CA ASP A 540 3.30 -32.81 -29.91
C ASP A 540 3.41 -32.44 -28.43
N ALA A 541 4.31 -31.53 -28.06
CA ALA A 541 4.55 -31.19 -26.66
C ALA A 541 3.30 -30.64 -25.93
N ARG A 542 2.49 -29.80 -26.60
CA ARG A 542 1.26 -29.26 -26.01
C ARG A 542 0.16 -30.31 -25.94
N MET A 543 0.04 -31.15 -26.96
CA MET A 543 -0.94 -32.24 -26.94
C MET A 543 -0.61 -33.29 -25.88
N ASP A 544 0.67 -33.63 -25.71
CA ASP A 544 1.13 -34.53 -24.65
C ASP A 544 0.80 -33.96 -23.26
N ALA A 545 0.98 -32.65 -23.07
CA ALA A 545 0.60 -31.96 -21.83
C ALA A 545 -0.93 -31.96 -21.60
N ALA A 546 -1.73 -31.69 -22.64
CA ALA A 546 -3.19 -31.67 -22.52
C ALA A 546 -3.77 -33.05 -22.22
N LEU A 547 -3.37 -34.07 -23.00
CA LEU A 547 -3.78 -35.46 -22.79
C LEU A 547 -3.29 -35.98 -21.42
N GLY A 548 -2.04 -35.68 -21.07
CA GLY A 548 -1.47 -36.04 -19.77
C GLY A 548 -2.15 -35.36 -18.58
N SER A 549 -2.70 -34.15 -18.78
CA SER A 549 -3.48 -33.45 -17.75
C SER A 549 -4.82 -34.11 -17.49
N VAL A 550 -5.44 -34.68 -18.53
CA VAL A 550 -6.71 -35.41 -18.43
C VAL A 550 -6.53 -36.81 -17.85
N ASP A 551 -5.49 -37.55 -18.26
CA ASP A 551 -5.24 -38.90 -17.75
C ASP A 551 -4.59 -38.91 -16.34
N GLY A 552 -4.08 -37.76 -15.89
CA GLY A 552 -3.48 -37.53 -14.58
C GLY A 552 -1.96 -37.78 -14.50
N SER A 553 -1.30 -38.11 -15.62
CA SER A 553 0.15 -38.26 -15.69
C SER A 553 0.92 -36.94 -15.60
N VAL A 554 0.27 -35.82 -15.97
CA VAL A 554 0.78 -34.46 -15.81
C VAL A 554 -0.15 -33.71 -14.87
N ARG A 555 0.34 -33.32 -13.70
CA ARG A 555 -0.43 -32.49 -12.75
C ARG A 555 0.11 -31.07 -12.75
N PHE A 556 -0.79 -30.09 -12.76
CA PHE A 556 -0.46 -28.67 -12.64
C PHE A 556 0.56 -28.21 -13.70
N PHE A 557 0.28 -28.49 -14.97
CA PHE A 557 1.22 -28.24 -16.08
C PHE A 557 1.80 -26.83 -16.02
N GLY A 558 3.14 -26.71 -16.06
CA GLY A 558 3.86 -25.44 -16.02
C GLY A 558 4.15 -24.89 -14.62
N LEU A 559 3.46 -25.38 -13.58
CA LEU A 559 3.78 -25.03 -12.19
C LEU A 559 4.90 -25.92 -11.67
N THR A 560 5.95 -25.28 -11.17
CA THR A 560 7.07 -25.97 -10.51
C THR A 560 6.75 -26.18 -9.02
N PRO A 561 7.22 -27.27 -8.39
CA PRO A 561 7.04 -27.47 -6.95
C PRO A 561 7.70 -26.37 -6.11
N THR A 562 6.96 -25.85 -5.14
CA THR A 562 7.40 -24.82 -4.19
C THR A 562 7.22 -25.30 -2.74
N SER A 563 7.41 -24.42 -1.75
CA SER A 563 7.17 -24.70 -0.33
C SER A 563 7.10 -23.42 0.51
N MET A 564 6.66 -23.54 1.76
CA MET A 564 6.71 -22.46 2.76
C MET A 564 8.12 -21.92 3.07
N LYS A 565 9.18 -22.61 2.62
CA LYS A 565 10.56 -22.13 2.75
C LYS A 565 10.98 -21.17 1.63
N LEU A 566 10.11 -21.00 0.61
CA LEU A 566 10.26 -20.00 -0.46
C LEU A 566 11.53 -20.20 -1.33
N GLU A 567 12.06 -21.43 -1.35
CA GLU A 567 13.29 -21.77 -2.07
C GLU A 567 13.11 -21.60 -3.58
N GLY A 568 13.99 -20.84 -4.23
CA GLY A 568 13.92 -20.56 -5.66
C GLY A 568 12.97 -19.43 -6.05
N LEU A 569 12.29 -18.80 -5.09
CA LEU A 569 11.45 -17.62 -5.32
C LEU A 569 12.30 -16.35 -5.21
N ASP A 570 13.28 -16.20 -6.11
CA ASP A 570 14.32 -15.16 -6.03
C ASP A 570 13.76 -13.73 -5.96
N ARG A 571 12.66 -13.44 -6.66
CA ARG A 571 12.00 -12.13 -6.61
C ARG A 571 11.52 -11.81 -5.19
N HIS A 572 10.81 -12.75 -4.57
CA HIS A 572 10.35 -12.62 -3.19
C HIS A 572 11.51 -12.58 -2.19
N LEU A 573 12.48 -13.48 -2.33
CA LEU A 573 13.64 -13.54 -1.42
C LEU A 573 14.46 -12.25 -1.44
N ARG A 574 14.59 -11.56 -2.58
CA ARG A 574 15.25 -10.24 -2.65
C ARG A 574 14.51 -9.17 -1.86
N LEU A 575 13.18 -9.20 -1.87
CA LEU A 575 12.35 -8.31 -1.06
C LEU A 575 12.57 -8.59 0.43
N ILE A 576 12.55 -9.85 0.83
CA ILE A 576 12.76 -10.25 2.22
C ILE A 576 14.21 -9.96 2.67
N ASP A 577 15.20 -10.12 1.80
CA ASP A 577 16.58 -9.71 2.08
C ASP A 577 16.70 -8.19 2.28
N SER A 578 15.91 -7.40 1.54
CA SER A 578 15.81 -5.95 1.77
C SER A 578 15.21 -5.67 3.15
N TYR A 579 14.12 -6.35 3.53
CA TYR A 579 13.52 -6.21 4.86
C TYR A 579 14.47 -6.61 6.00
N LYS A 580 15.24 -7.69 5.82
CA LYS A 580 16.23 -8.16 6.80
C LYS A 580 17.29 -7.09 7.12
N LYS A 581 17.63 -6.20 6.18
CA LYS A 581 18.52 -5.05 6.46
C LYS A 581 17.90 -4.11 7.50
N LEU A 582 16.60 -3.83 7.39
CA LEU A 582 15.85 -2.98 8.32
C LEU A 582 15.67 -3.67 9.66
N HIS A 583 15.29 -4.94 9.65
CA HIS A 583 15.14 -5.77 10.85
C HIS A 583 16.44 -5.77 11.68
N ALA A 584 17.58 -6.02 11.03
CA ALA A 584 18.89 -5.97 11.66
C ALA A 584 19.25 -4.55 12.17
N ALA A 585 18.90 -3.49 11.44
CA ALA A 585 19.13 -2.11 11.88
C ALA A 585 18.33 -1.78 13.15
N ARG A 586 17.04 -2.15 13.20
CA ARG A 586 16.17 -1.97 14.37
C ARG A 586 16.66 -2.75 15.59
N ALA A 587 17.11 -4.00 15.40
CA ALA A 587 17.65 -4.82 16.47
C ALA A 587 18.89 -4.18 17.14
N ARG A 588 19.74 -3.48 16.38
CA ARG A 588 20.93 -2.79 16.91
C ARG A 588 20.62 -1.53 17.72
N MET A 589 19.48 -0.89 17.46
CA MET A 589 19.07 0.37 18.09
C MET A 589 18.24 0.16 19.36
N GLN A 590 17.99 -1.09 19.77
CA GLN A 590 17.38 -1.36 21.07
C GLN A 590 18.31 -0.84 22.18
N PRO A 591 17.81 -0.05 23.15
CA PRO A 591 18.51 0.05 24.42
C PRO A 591 18.58 -1.36 24.99
N VAL A 592 19.79 -1.83 25.30
CA VAL A 592 19.99 -3.05 26.06
C VAL A 592 19.18 -2.89 27.34
N VAL A 593 18.07 -3.62 27.45
CA VAL A 593 17.41 -3.80 28.72
C VAL A 593 18.40 -4.61 29.55
N ASP A 594 19.13 -3.96 30.46
CA ASP A 594 19.97 -4.63 31.45
C ASP A 594 19.07 -5.47 32.37
N GLY A 595 18.72 -6.66 31.88
CA GLY A 595 18.03 -7.72 32.60
C GLY A 595 19.01 -8.85 32.90
N GLU A 596 19.51 -8.85 34.13
CA GLU A 596 20.06 -10.03 34.83
C GLU A 596 21.23 -10.79 34.18
N ALA A 597 22.38 -10.13 34.02
CA ALA A 597 23.68 -10.82 33.93
C ALA A 597 24.65 -10.26 34.98
N GLY A 598 24.33 -10.47 36.27
CA GLY A 598 25.11 -9.87 37.36
C GLY A 598 24.93 -10.52 38.73
N ALA A 599 24.76 -11.84 38.82
CA ALA A 599 24.79 -12.54 40.12
C ALA A 599 25.25 -14.00 40.01
N ALA A 600 26.45 -14.24 39.47
CA ALA A 600 27.08 -15.56 39.53
C ALA A 600 28.60 -15.48 39.70
N ALA A 601 29.09 -14.71 40.68
CA ALA A 601 30.45 -14.88 41.21
C ALA A 601 30.66 -14.09 42.51
N ALA A 602 30.16 -14.60 43.64
CA ALA A 602 30.73 -14.26 44.95
C ALA A 602 30.43 -15.40 45.94
N GLY A 603 31.47 -16.15 46.30
CA GLY A 603 31.39 -17.17 47.33
C GLY A 603 31.17 -16.56 48.72
N GLY A 604 30.34 -17.21 49.54
CA GLY A 604 30.14 -16.77 50.92
C GLY A 604 29.12 -17.58 51.71
N LEU A 605 29.61 -18.61 52.42
CA LEU A 605 29.07 -19.23 53.64
C LEU A 605 27.62 -19.81 53.67
N LYS A 606 27.56 -21.13 53.87
CA LYS A 606 26.36 -21.89 54.30
C LYS A 606 25.87 -21.45 55.69
N PRO A 607 24.55 -21.26 55.92
CA PRO A 607 24.01 -21.18 57.26
C PRO A 607 23.80 -22.59 57.87
N ARG A 608 24.29 -22.76 59.09
CA ARG A 608 24.12 -23.93 59.96
C ARG A 608 22.63 -24.16 60.30
N ARG A 609 22.19 -25.42 60.25
CA ARG A 609 20.94 -25.89 60.89
C ARG A 609 20.98 -25.62 62.40
N MET A 610 19.92 -25.02 62.95
CA MET A 610 19.55 -25.17 64.36
C MET A 610 18.10 -25.63 64.48
N ALA A 611 17.94 -26.71 65.26
CA ALA A 611 16.68 -27.35 65.58
C ALA A 611 15.88 -26.55 66.62
N ILE A 612 14.57 -26.45 66.41
CA ILE A 612 13.63 -25.92 67.41
C ILE A 612 13.07 -27.11 68.21
N ARG A 613 13.39 -27.14 69.51
CA ARG A 613 12.78 -28.03 70.50
C ARG A 613 11.38 -27.52 70.87
N LYS A 614 10.36 -28.37 70.74
CA LYS A 614 9.04 -28.20 71.37
C LYS A 614 9.11 -28.47 72.89
N ARG A 615 8.43 -27.65 73.69
CA ARG A 615 7.86 -27.90 75.02
C ARG A 615 6.48 -27.23 74.98
N LYS A 616 5.34 -27.80 75.39
CA LYS A 616 4.98 -29.06 76.05
C LYS A 616 4.02 -29.84 75.18
#